data_AF-A0A1W6K1M3-F1
#
_entry.id   AF-A0A1W6K1M3-F1
#
_cell.length_a   1.000
_cell.length_b   1.000
_cell.length_c   1.000
_cell.angle_alpha   90.00
_cell.angle_beta   90.00
_cell.angle_gamma   90.00
#
_symmetry.space_group_name_H-M   'P 1'
#
loop_
_entity.id
_entity.type
_entity.pdbx_description
1 polymer ?
#
loop_
_entity_poly.entity_id
_entity_poly.type
_entity_poly.pdbx_seq_one_letter_code
_entity_poly.pdbx_strand_id
1 'polypeptide(L)'
;MSSCKEFDGLAATEYNIKRAEQCLKLTFLYIDRTTDPPLLRYIPFHDDYEIIGWIRKTGDDIQGSIDVEKDVADNLDDGTYFVIRFKNGKEILLDEDQLRHIDTLLKLKFALKK
;
A
#
# COMPACT_ATOMS: atom_id res chain seq x y z
N MET A 1 -15.08 -4.91 -17.92
CA MET A 1 -14.50 -5.08 -16.57
C MET A 1 -13.19 -5.84 -16.72
N SER A 2 -12.07 -5.14 -16.90
CA SER A 2 -10.75 -5.76 -16.80
C SER A 2 -10.47 -5.97 -15.31
N SER A 3 -10.39 -7.23 -14.88
CA SER A 3 -10.06 -7.56 -13.50
C SER A 3 -8.59 -7.18 -13.26
N CYS A 4 -8.33 -6.19 -12.40
CA CYS A 4 -6.98 -5.71 -12.04
C CYS A 4 -6.01 -6.83 -11.61
N LYS A 5 -6.54 -7.97 -11.18
CA LYS A 5 -5.78 -9.20 -10.90
C LYS A 5 -4.93 -9.70 -12.08
N GLU A 6 -5.27 -9.38 -13.33
CA GLU A 6 -4.50 -9.81 -14.50
C GLU A 6 -3.08 -9.24 -14.54
N PHE A 7 -2.84 -8.15 -13.80
CA PHE A 7 -1.54 -7.49 -13.71
C PHE A 7 -0.65 -8.05 -12.60
N ASP A 8 -1.18 -8.92 -11.74
CA ASP A 8 -0.44 -9.48 -10.60
C ASP A 8 0.75 -10.33 -11.08
N GLY A 9 1.94 -10.03 -10.56
CA GLY A 9 3.18 -10.70 -10.92
C GLY A 9 3.82 -10.22 -12.23
N LEU A 10 3.24 -9.25 -12.94
CA LEU A 10 3.87 -8.65 -14.11
C LEU A 10 4.98 -7.68 -13.70
N ALA A 11 6.07 -7.65 -14.47
CA ALA A 11 7.10 -6.63 -14.31
C ALA A 11 6.50 -5.22 -14.50
N ALA A 12 6.87 -4.29 -13.63
CA ALA A 12 6.41 -2.91 -13.64
C ALA A 12 7.09 -2.06 -14.75
N THR A 13 6.95 -2.49 -16.00
CA THR A 13 7.41 -1.74 -17.18
C THR A 13 6.49 -0.55 -17.46
N GLU A 14 6.97 0.48 -18.17
CA GLU A 14 6.14 1.63 -18.58
C GLU A 14 4.84 1.20 -19.28
N TYR A 15 4.93 0.16 -20.11
CA TYR A 15 3.79 -0.41 -20.82
C TYR A 15 2.75 -1.00 -19.85
N ASN A 16 3.18 -1.83 -18.89
CA ASN A 16 2.29 -2.47 -17.93
C ASN A 16 1.71 -1.46 -16.94
N ILE A 17 2.51 -0.49 -16.48
CA ILE A 17 2.05 0.60 -15.60
C ILE A 17 0.96 1.42 -16.30
N LYS A 18 1.15 1.78 -17.56
CA LYS A 18 0.15 2.55 -18.33
C LYS A 18 -1.16 1.78 -18.49
N ARG A 19 -1.11 0.45 -18.63
CA ARG A 19 -2.31 -0.39 -18.70
C ARG A 19 -2.98 -0.59 -17.34
N ALA A 20 -2.18 -0.63 -16.28
CA ALA A 20 -2.64 -0.76 -14.90
C ALA A 20 -3.07 0.58 -14.28
N GLU A 21 -2.95 1.71 -14.98
CA GLU A 21 -3.13 3.07 -14.41
C GLU A 21 -4.47 3.24 -13.69
N GLN A 22 -5.56 2.73 -14.25
CA GLN A 22 -6.87 2.79 -13.59
C GLN A 22 -6.93 1.92 -12.32
N CYS A 23 -6.28 0.76 -12.33
CA CYS A 23 -6.20 -0.14 -11.18
C CYS A 23 -5.29 0.40 -10.07
N LEU A 24 -4.21 1.10 -10.45
CA LEU A 24 -3.32 1.82 -9.54
C LEU A 24 -4.06 3.01 -8.89
N LYS A 25 -4.87 3.75 -9.67
CA LYS A 25 -5.71 4.86 -9.15
C LYS A 25 -6.82 4.39 -8.21
N LEU A 26 -7.32 3.17 -8.40
CA LEU A 26 -8.34 2.55 -7.56
C LEU A 26 -7.74 1.70 -6.43
N THR A 27 -6.42 1.76 -6.23
CA THR A 27 -5.73 1.12 -5.10
C THR A 27 -5.81 -0.41 -5.08
N PHE A 28 -6.10 -1.04 -6.21
CA PHE A 28 -6.11 -2.50 -6.35
C PHE A 28 -4.73 -3.10 -6.61
N LEU A 29 -3.73 -2.27 -6.91
CA LEU A 29 -2.37 -2.67 -7.25
C LEU A 29 -1.36 -1.76 -6.55
N TYR A 30 -0.20 -2.30 -6.19
CA TYR A 30 0.99 -1.52 -5.82
C TYR A 30 2.23 -2.05 -6.56
N ILE A 31 3.31 -1.26 -6.61
CA ILE A 31 4.59 -1.66 -7.19
C ILE A 31 5.49 -2.15 -6.05
N ASP A 32 5.77 -3.44 -6.04
CA ASP A 32 6.70 -4.12 -5.13
C ASP A 32 8.14 -3.93 -5.62
N ARG A 33 8.88 -3.08 -4.92
CA ARG A 33 10.28 -2.74 -5.27
C ARG A 33 11.31 -3.59 -4.54
N THR A 34 10.88 -4.56 -3.72
CA THR A 34 11.78 -5.50 -3.01
C THR A 34 12.30 -6.63 -3.89
N THR A 35 11.78 -6.74 -5.11
CA THR A 35 12.19 -7.70 -6.12
C THR A 35 12.85 -6.98 -7.29
N ASP A 36 13.85 -7.61 -7.92
CA ASP A 36 14.50 -7.11 -9.13
C ASP A 36 14.21 -8.10 -10.29
N PRO A 37 13.41 -7.72 -11.31
CA PRO A 37 12.79 -6.40 -11.51
C PRO A 37 11.58 -6.15 -10.59
N PRO A 38 11.21 -4.87 -10.33
CA PRO A 38 10.01 -4.54 -9.57
C PRO A 38 8.74 -5.13 -10.18
N LEU A 39 7.81 -5.57 -9.33
CA LEU A 39 6.60 -6.29 -9.73
C LEU A 39 5.32 -5.51 -9.39
N LEU A 40 4.29 -5.65 -10.23
CA LEU A 40 2.94 -5.25 -9.88
C LEU A 40 2.31 -6.32 -9.00
N ARG A 41 1.74 -5.91 -7.86
CA ARG A 41 1.12 -6.81 -6.88
C ARG A 41 -0.32 -6.41 -6.63
N TYR A 42 -1.24 -7.36 -6.74
CA TYR A 42 -2.66 -7.14 -6.45
C TYR A 42 -2.95 -7.16 -4.96
N ILE A 43 -3.70 -6.17 -4.50
CA ILE A 43 -4.23 -6.11 -3.13
C ILE A 43 -5.68 -6.61 -3.19
N PRO A 44 -6.02 -7.72 -2.51
CA PRO A 44 -7.39 -8.19 -2.40
C PRO A 44 -8.29 -7.09 -1.88
N PHE A 45 -9.36 -6.79 -2.61
CA PHE A 45 -10.37 -5.85 -2.14
C PHE A 45 -11.11 -6.45 -0.96
N HIS A 46 -10.74 -6.01 0.24
CA HIS A 46 -11.57 -6.15 1.42
C HIS A 46 -12.23 -4.80 1.65
N ASP A 47 -13.57 -4.75 1.68
CA ASP A 47 -14.29 -3.50 1.93
C ASP A 47 -13.91 -2.85 3.28
N ASP A 48 -13.12 -3.52 4.12
CA ASP A 48 -12.79 -3.07 5.48
C ASP A 48 -11.72 -1.98 5.52
N TYR A 49 -10.99 -1.73 4.42
CA TYR A 49 -9.99 -0.67 4.33
C TYR A 49 -9.79 -0.10 2.92
N GLU A 50 -9.24 1.10 2.86
CA GLU A 50 -8.76 1.79 1.66
C GLU A 50 -7.32 2.30 1.89
N ILE A 51 -6.45 2.25 0.88
CA ILE A 51 -5.19 3.01 0.93
C ILE A 51 -5.47 4.39 0.37
N ILE A 52 -5.25 5.41 1.19
CA ILE A 52 -5.58 6.80 0.88
C ILE A 52 -4.36 7.62 0.48
N GLY A 53 -3.15 7.07 0.66
CA GLY A 53 -1.91 7.72 0.24
C GLY A 53 -0.68 6.92 0.59
N TRP A 54 0.48 7.46 0.23
CA TRP A 54 1.79 6.92 0.57
C TRP A 54 2.74 8.05 0.96
N ILE A 55 3.73 7.71 1.77
CA ILE A 55 4.88 8.55 2.07
C ILE A 55 6.17 7.74 1.92
N ARG A 56 7.26 8.42 1.62
CA ARG A 56 8.61 7.90 1.58
C ARG A 56 9.49 8.78 2.43
N LYS A 57 10.18 8.16 3.40
CA LYS A 57 11.18 8.80 4.24
C LYS A 57 12.58 8.44 3.79
N THR A 58 13.48 9.41 3.74
CA THR A 58 14.90 9.23 3.46
C THR A 58 15.70 10.24 4.28
N GLY A 59 16.24 9.81 5.41
CA GLY A 59 16.76 10.71 6.44
C GLY A 59 15.64 11.62 6.97
N ASP A 60 15.86 12.92 6.91
CA ASP A 60 14.86 13.93 7.32
C ASP A 60 13.89 14.31 6.18
N ASP A 61 14.15 13.84 4.96
CA ASP A 61 13.31 14.15 3.80
C ASP A 61 12.08 13.22 3.75
N ILE A 62 10.90 13.82 3.70
CA ILE A 62 9.62 13.12 3.54
C ILE A 62 8.95 13.59 2.25
N GLN A 63 8.62 12.64 1.38
CA GLN A 63 7.84 12.87 0.17
C GLN A 63 6.61 11.98 0.18
N GLY A 64 5.50 12.41 -0.40
CA GLY A 64 4.33 11.56 -0.45
C GLY A 64 3.17 12.15 -1.21
N SER A 65 2.08 11.39 -1.26
CA SER A 65 0.80 11.84 -1.81
C SER A 65 -0.13 12.44 -0.74
N ILE A 66 0.27 12.43 0.52
CA ILE A 66 -0.48 12.96 1.67
C ILE A 66 0.49 13.53 2.70
N ASP A 67 0.05 14.56 3.41
CA ASP A 67 0.76 15.13 4.55
C ASP A 67 0.58 14.23 5.77
N VAL A 68 1.67 13.94 6.47
CA VAL A 68 1.66 13.17 7.72
C VAL A 68 2.19 14.07 8.82
N GLU A 69 1.59 13.96 10.01
CA GLU A 69 2.05 14.73 11.17
C GLU A 69 3.53 14.49 11.42
N LYS A 70 4.26 15.57 11.69
CA LYS A 70 5.72 15.53 11.84
C LYS A 70 6.16 14.54 12.92
N ASP A 71 5.47 14.53 14.06
CA ASP A 71 5.77 13.60 15.17
C ASP A 71 5.64 12.14 14.74
N VAL A 72 4.71 11.82 13.84
CA VAL A 72 4.56 10.46 13.30
C VAL A 72 5.74 10.15 12.36
N ALA A 73 6.07 11.07 11.46
CA ALA A 73 7.12 10.85 10.47
C ALA A 73 8.54 10.81 11.06
N ASP A 74 8.80 11.56 12.13
CA ASP A 74 10.08 11.54 12.86
C ASP A 74 10.35 10.16 13.47
N ASN A 75 9.30 9.41 13.83
CA ASN A 75 9.38 8.05 14.38
C ASN A 75 9.46 6.93 13.32
N LEU A 76 9.42 7.25 12.03
CA LEU A 76 9.56 6.25 10.97
C LEU A 76 11.04 5.99 10.64
N ASP A 77 11.38 4.76 10.28
CA ASP A 77 12.66 4.47 9.65
C ASP A 77 12.62 4.86 8.15
N ASP A 78 13.78 4.89 7.50
CA ASP A 78 13.86 5.07 6.06
C ASP A 78 13.08 3.98 5.33
N GLY A 79 12.18 4.38 4.43
CA GLY A 79 11.30 3.43 3.76
C GLY A 79 10.10 4.06 3.09
N THR A 80 9.27 3.22 2.47
CA THR A 80 7.98 3.59 1.89
C THR A 80 6.86 3.04 2.75
N TYR A 81 5.95 3.92 3.14
CA TYR A 81 4.80 3.61 3.98
C TYR A 81 3.51 4.01 3.27
N PHE A 82 2.46 3.26 3.52
CA PHE A 82 1.13 3.43 2.96
C PHE A 82 0.16 3.79 4.08
N VAL A 83 -0.65 4.82 3.83
CA VAL A 83 -1.69 5.25 4.77
C VAL A 83 -2.96 4.47 4.46
N ILE A 84 -3.37 3.65 5.42
CA ILE A 84 -4.54 2.79 5.34
C ILE A 84 -5.64 3.38 6.21
N ARG A 85 -6.81 3.66 5.63
CA ARG A 85 -8.01 4.02 6.37
C ARG A 85 -8.96 2.84 6.44
N PHE A 86 -9.33 2.44 7.64
CA PHE A 86 -10.35 1.43 7.87
C PHE A 86 -11.76 2.04 7.80
N LYS A 87 -12.77 1.20 7.54
CA LYS A 87 -14.20 1.59 7.55
C LYS A 87 -14.67 2.32 8.81
N ASN A 88 -14.03 2.06 9.96
CA ASN A 88 -14.35 2.73 11.21
C ASN A 88 -13.70 4.12 11.34
N GLY A 89 -13.06 4.63 10.28
CA GLY A 89 -12.37 5.92 10.25
C GLY A 89 -10.97 5.88 10.85
N LYS A 90 -10.50 4.74 11.38
CA LYS A 90 -9.14 4.63 11.91
C LYS A 90 -8.12 4.61 10.78
N GLU A 91 -7.06 5.39 10.92
CA GLU A 91 -5.93 5.40 10.00
C GLU A 91 -4.70 4.74 10.62
N ILE A 92 -3.91 4.05 9.81
CA ILE A 92 -2.61 3.48 10.19
C ILE A 92 -1.61 3.65 9.04
N LEU A 93 -0.33 3.72 9.37
CA LEU A 93 0.77 3.59 8.43
C LEU A 93 1.25 2.14 8.43
N LEU A 94 1.41 1.57 7.24
CA LEU A 94 2.02 0.26 7.04
C LEU A 94 3.18 0.37 6.06
N ASP A 95 4.29 -0.29 6.35
CA ASP A 95 5.34 -0.49 5.33
C ASP A 95 4.90 -1.52 4.26
N GLU A 96 5.72 -1.71 3.21
CA GLU A 96 5.43 -2.67 2.13
C GLU A 96 5.22 -4.12 2.63
N ASP A 97 5.96 -4.55 3.65
CA ASP A 97 5.87 -5.91 4.19
C ASP A 97 4.61 -6.12 5.03
N GLN A 98 4.28 -5.14 5.86
CA GLN A 98 3.04 -5.14 6.63
C GLN A 98 1.82 -5.05 5.72
N LEU A 99 1.89 -4.25 4.65
CA LEU A 99 0.82 -4.15 3.65
C LEU A 99 0.61 -5.49 2.94
N ARG A 100 1.69 -6.20 2.57
CA ARG A 100 1.62 -7.57 2.01
C ARG A 100 0.88 -8.55 2.89
N HIS A 101 1.01 -8.39 4.21
CA HIS A 101 0.42 -9.28 5.20
C HIS A 101 -0.82 -8.68 5.87
N ILE A 102 -1.41 -7.62 5.31
CA ILE A 102 -2.52 -6.90 5.93
C ILE A 102 -3.70 -7.81 6.24
N ASP A 103 -3.99 -8.79 5.39
CA ASP A 103 -5.05 -9.78 5.63
C ASP A 103 -4.78 -10.64 6.87
N THR A 104 -3.51 -11.00 7.11
CA THR A 104 -3.09 -11.73 8.31
C THR A 104 -3.19 -10.83 9.54
N LEU A 105 -2.75 -9.57 9.43
CA LEU A 105 -2.84 -8.57 10.50
C LEU A 105 -4.30 -8.28 10.88
N LEU A 106 -5.20 -8.20 9.89
CA LEU A 106 -6.63 -8.01 10.08
C LEU A 106 -7.25 -9.24 10.73
N LYS A 107 -6.97 -10.45 10.22
CA LYS A 107 -7.46 -11.70 10.82
C LYS A 107 -7.05 -11.85 12.28
N LEU A 108 -5.81 -11.51 12.64
CA LEU A 108 -5.35 -11.52 14.04
C LEU A 108 -6.09 -10.47 14.89
N LYS A 109 -6.24 -9.23 14.41
CA LYS A 109 -6.98 -8.19 15.14
C LYS A 109 -8.46 -8.51 15.32
N PHE A 110 -9.11 -9.14 14.35
CA PHE A 110 -10.50 -9.57 14.46
C PHE A 110 -10.65 -10.83 15.33
N ALA A 111 -9.67 -11.75 15.32
CA ALA A 111 -9.65 -12.91 16.20
C ALA A 111 -9.43 -12.54 17.68
N LEU A 112 -8.66 -11.48 17.95
CA LEU A 112 -8.39 -10.98 19.32
C LEU A 112 -9.52 -10.11 19.89
N LYS A 113 -10.56 -9.78 19.11
CA LYS A 113 -11.77 -9.08 19.60
C LYS A 113 -12.89 -10.02 20.07
N LYS A 114 -12.59 -11.32 20.25
CA LYS A 114 -13.52 -12.30 20.84
C LYS A 114 -13.28 -12.49 22.33
#